data_AF-A0A2I0P0Q4-F1
#
_entry.id   AF-A0A2I0P0Q4-F1
#
_cell.length_a   1.000
_cell.length_b   1.000
_cell.length_c   1.000
_cell.angle_alpha   90.00
_cell.angle_beta   90.00
_cell.angle_gamma   90.00
#
_symmetry.space_group_name_H-M   'P 1'
#
loop_
_entity.id
_entity.type
_entity.pdbx_description
1 polymer ?
#
loop_
_entity_poly.entity_id
_entity_poly.type
_entity_poly.pdbx_seq_one_letter_code
_entity_poly.pdbx_strand_id
1 'polypeptide(L)'
;MKTPLSNSNYLSSYILIIASACLLLVIVVTDRRDITSAAVVFSAMILFLTAIFLFTFEKKESVDNHYVSLIPVQHQINICRIASDLGIMGNAWFLPIDRNAETRIMQFMPVTSYLGGSLEGNTFVSGKGGNGIIIPPAGTALMSYLEKKSALIIPDTMDDILNL
;
A
#
# COMPACT_ATOMS: atom_id res chain seq x y z
N MET A 1 -3.61 -9.57 21.93
CA MET A 1 -3.28 -10.74 21.10
C MET A 1 -4.48 -11.02 20.21
N LYS A 2 -4.51 -10.44 19.00
CA LYS A 2 -5.58 -10.62 18.00
C LYS A 2 -5.02 -11.55 16.93
N THR A 3 -5.72 -12.65 16.68
CA THR A 3 -5.36 -13.68 15.69
C THR A 3 -5.20 -13.07 14.30
N PRO A 4 -4.20 -13.49 13.51
CA PRO A 4 -4.07 -13.04 12.14
C PRO A 4 -5.19 -13.68 11.32
N LEU A 5 -6.09 -12.87 10.78
CA LEU A 5 -7.07 -13.26 9.74
C LEU A 5 -6.37 -13.51 8.37
N SER A 6 -5.10 -13.92 8.39
CA SER A 6 -4.28 -14.19 7.22
C SER A 6 -4.30 -15.69 6.94
N ASN A 7 -5.38 -16.16 6.33
CA ASN A 7 -5.60 -17.46 5.64
C ASN A 7 -7.07 -17.91 5.63
N SER A 8 -7.99 -17.15 6.24
CA SER A 8 -9.39 -17.58 6.39
C SER A 8 -10.10 -17.80 5.05
N ASN A 9 -9.77 -17.01 4.02
CA ASN A 9 -10.47 -17.06 2.74
C ASN A 9 -9.98 -18.21 1.83
N TYR A 10 -8.68 -18.49 1.80
CA TYR A 10 -8.15 -19.73 1.18
C TYR A 10 -8.76 -20.97 1.81
N LEU A 11 -8.73 -21.04 3.15
CA LEU A 11 -9.28 -22.18 3.88
C LEU A 11 -10.79 -22.34 3.60
N SER A 12 -11.53 -21.22 3.56
CA SER A 12 -12.95 -21.22 3.18
C SER A 12 -13.15 -21.72 1.75
N SER A 13 -12.38 -21.23 0.78
CA SER A 13 -12.46 -21.66 -0.62
C SER A 13 -12.20 -23.15 -0.79
N TYR A 14 -11.17 -23.69 -0.13
CA TYR A 14 -10.88 -25.13 -0.14
C TYR A 14 -12.02 -25.93 0.49
N ILE A 15 -12.58 -25.49 1.63
CA ILE A 15 -13.72 -26.15 2.26
C ILE A 15 -14.93 -26.18 1.32
N LEU A 16 -15.25 -25.08 0.64
CA LEU A 16 -16.38 -25.04 -0.29
C LEU A 16 -16.19 -25.98 -1.50
N ILE A 17 -14.97 -26.10 -2.03
CA ILE A 17 -14.66 -27.06 -3.12
C ILE A 17 -14.87 -28.50 -2.63
N ILE A 18 -14.34 -28.85 -1.46
CA ILE A 18 -14.48 -30.18 -0.87
C ILE A 18 -15.97 -30.48 -0.58
N ALA A 19 -16.70 -29.52 -0.02
CA ALA A 19 -18.12 -29.67 0.27
C ALA A 19 -18.94 -29.90 -1.02
N SER A 20 -18.66 -29.16 -2.09
CA SER A 20 -19.29 -29.37 -3.40
C SER A 20 -18.99 -30.77 -3.95
N ALA A 21 -17.74 -31.21 -3.89
CA ALA A 21 -17.34 -32.54 -4.33
C ALA A 21 -18.04 -33.66 -3.52
N CYS A 22 -18.14 -33.51 -2.20
CA CYS A 22 -18.88 -34.45 -1.35
C CYS A 22 -20.36 -34.51 -1.72
N LEU A 23 -21.01 -33.38 -1.98
CA LEU A 23 -22.42 -33.36 -2.41
C LEU A 23 -22.63 -34.08 -3.74
N LEU A 24 -21.74 -33.88 -4.72
CA LEU A 24 -21.80 -34.60 -5.99
C LEU A 24 -21.55 -36.11 -5.81
N LEU A 25 -20.63 -36.50 -4.93
CA LEU A 25 -20.36 -37.90 -4.62
C LEU A 25 -21.59 -38.59 -4.01
N VAL A 26 -22.28 -37.94 -3.08
CA VAL A 26 -23.52 -38.47 -2.49
C VAL A 26 -24.57 -38.75 -3.57
N ILE A 27 -24.72 -37.86 -4.56
CA ILE A 27 -25.66 -38.08 -5.67
C ILE A 27 -25.25 -39.32 -6.49
N VAL A 28 -23.97 -39.44 -6.84
CA VAL A 28 -23.46 -40.57 -7.64
C VAL A 28 -23.67 -41.90 -6.90
N VAL A 29 -23.43 -41.95 -5.59
CA VAL A 29 -23.62 -43.17 -4.78
C VAL A 29 -25.09 -43.53 -4.59
N THR A 30 -25.96 -42.53 -4.48
CA THR A 30 -27.39 -42.78 -4.20
C THR A 30 -28.18 -43.15 -5.47
N ASP A 31 -27.65 -42.90 -6.67
CA ASP A 31 -28.26 -43.15 -8.00
C ASP A 31 -29.76 -42.75 -8.10
N ARG A 32 -30.13 -41.71 -7.35
CA ARG A 32 -31.52 -41.27 -7.23
C ARG A 32 -31.78 -40.21 -8.28
N ARG A 33 -32.79 -40.41 -9.14
CA ARG A 33 -33.13 -39.52 -10.26
C ARG A 33 -34.35 -38.62 -9.99
N ASP A 34 -34.49 -38.20 -8.74
CA ASP A 34 -35.63 -37.38 -8.28
C ASP A 34 -35.30 -35.88 -8.29
N ILE A 35 -36.34 -35.04 -8.15
CA ILE A 35 -36.22 -33.56 -8.03
C ILE A 35 -35.24 -33.16 -6.92
N THR A 36 -35.18 -33.95 -5.84
CA THR A 36 -34.24 -33.75 -4.73
C THR A 36 -32.78 -33.80 -5.19
N SER A 37 -32.43 -34.73 -6.08
CA SER A 37 -31.07 -34.84 -6.62
C SER A 37 -30.71 -33.63 -7.47
N ALA A 38 -31.65 -33.11 -8.26
CA ALA A 38 -31.45 -31.88 -9.02
C ALA A 38 -31.14 -30.68 -8.09
N ALA A 39 -31.86 -30.55 -6.97
CA ALA A 39 -31.60 -29.49 -5.99
C ALA A 39 -30.18 -29.59 -5.37
N VAL A 40 -29.70 -30.81 -5.09
CA VAL A 40 -28.34 -31.01 -4.58
C VAL A 40 -27.28 -30.66 -5.63
N VAL A 41 -27.50 -30.98 -6.92
CA VAL A 41 -26.61 -30.55 -8.01
C VAL A 41 -26.52 -29.02 -8.07
N PHE A 42 -27.66 -28.31 -8.00
CA PHE A 42 -27.66 -26.85 -7.98
C PHE A 42 -26.91 -26.27 -6.78
N SER A 43 -27.11 -26.84 -5.59
CA SER A 43 -26.40 -26.42 -4.39
C SER A 43 -24.88 -26.63 -4.53
N ALA A 44 -24.46 -27.80 -5.02
CA ALA A 44 -23.04 -28.10 -5.28
C ALA A 44 -22.42 -27.13 -6.30
N MET A 45 -23.17 -26.79 -7.36
CA MET A 45 -22.73 -25.82 -8.37
C MET A 45 -22.57 -24.42 -7.78
N ILE A 46 -23.51 -23.96 -6.96
CA ILE A 46 -23.43 -22.65 -6.29
C ILE A 46 -22.23 -22.60 -5.35
N LEU A 47 -22.01 -23.66 -4.56
CA LEU A 47 -20.85 -23.74 -3.66
C LEU A 47 -19.53 -23.72 -4.43
N PHE A 48 -19.45 -24.43 -5.55
CA PHE A 48 -18.28 -24.46 -6.41
C PHE A 48 -17.98 -23.10 -7.04
N LEU A 49 -18.99 -22.44 -7.60
CA LEU A 49 -18.85 -21.09 -8.16
C LEU A 49 -18.44 -20.08 -7.10
N THR A 50 -19.03 -20.14 -5.90
CA THR A 50 -18.66 -19.28 -4.77
C THR A 50 -17.21 -19.49 -4.37
N ALA A 51 -16.72 -20.74 -4.37
CA ALA A 51 -15.31 -21.02 -4.09
C ALA A 51 -14.38 -20.45 -5.16
N ILE A 52 -14.73 -20.58 -6.45
CA ILE A 52 -13.95 -19.99 -7.55
C ILE A 52 -13.90 -18.47 -7.40
N PHE A 53 -15.01 -17.82 -7.08
CA PHE A 53 -15.03 -16.38 -6.89
C PHE A 53 -14.19 -15.94 -5.69
N LEU A 54 -14.29 -16.62 -4.55
CA LEU A 54 -13.44 -16.34 -3.40
C LEU A 54 -11.97 -16.51 -3.75
N PHE A 55 -11.61 -17.61 -4.42
CA PHE A 55 -10.24 -17.89 -4.83
C PHE A 55 -9.70 -16.88 -5.87
N THR A 56 -10.55 -16.44 -6.81
CA THR A 56 -10.16 -15.54 -7.90
C THR A 56 -10.06 -14.09 -7.45
N PHE A 57 -10.99 -13.65 -6.60
CA PHE A 57 -11.02 -12.27 -6.09
C PHE A 57 -10.19 -12.06 -4.82
N GLU A 58 -9.58 -13.11 -4.29
CA GLU A 58 -8.57 -12.97 -3.25
C GLU A 58 -7.32 -12.30 -3.84
N LYS A 59 -7.29 -10.97 -3.75
CA LYS A 59 -6.05 -10.22 -3.91
C LYS A 59 -5.12 -10.66 -2.79
N LYS A 60 -4.00 -11.29 -3.15
CA LYS A 60 -2.82 -11.34 -2.29
C LYS A 60 -2.49 -9.89 -1.93
N GLU A 61 -2.85 -9.44 -0.73
CA GLU A 61 -2.40 -8.15 -0.23
C GLU A 61 -0.87 -8.21 -0.22
N SER A 62 -0.24 -7.61 -1.22
CA SER A 62 1.21 -7.64 -1.40
C SER A 62 1.93 -6.75 -0.37
N VAL A 63 1.18 -5.93 0.37
CA VAL A 63 1.67 -5.04 1.42
C VAL A 63 0.73 -5.14 2.61
N ASP A 64 1.29 -5.42 3.80
CA ASP A 64 0.53 -5.51 5.05
C ASP A 64 -0.18 -4.16 5.33
N ASN A 65 -1.49 -4.25 5.61
CA ASN A 65 -2.38 -3.14 5.90
C ASN A 65 -1.84 -2.18 6.97
N HIS A 66 -1.01 -2.66 7.89
CA HIS A 66 -0.35 -1.81 8.87
C HIS A 66 0.58 -0.78 8.20
N TYR A 67 1.39 -1.18 7.22
CA TYR A 67 2.27 -0.25 6.50
C TYR A 67 1.48 0.67 5.56
N VAL A 68 0.43 0.15 4.92
CA VAL A 68 -0.45 0.96 4.06
C VAL A 68 -1.11 2.08 4.87
N SER A 69 -1.49 1.80 6.14
CA SER A 69 -2.08 2.81 7.03
C SER A 69 -1.14 3.97 7.38
N LEU A 70 0.17 3.79 7.24
CA LEU A 70 1.17 4.83 7.48
C LEU A 70 1.36 5.76 6.28
N ILE A 71 0.79 5.44 5.12
CA ILE A 71 0.84 6.29 3.92
C ILE A 71 -0.33 7.28 3.96
N PRO A 72 -0.07 8.59 4.09
CA PRO A 72 -1.15 9.57 4.24
C PRO A 72 -1.75 9.95 2.87
N VAL A 73 -2.60 9.07 2.31
CA VAL A 73 -3.20 9.23 0.98
C VAL A 73 -3.97 10.54 0.83
N GLN A 74 -4.82 10.88 1.80
CA GLN A 74 -5.62 12.11 1.75
C GLN A 74 -4.74 13.37 1.81
N HIS A 75 -3.65 13.33 2.56
CA HIS A 75 -2.69 14.43 2.63
C HIS A 75 -1.99 14.64 1.29
N GLN A 76 -1.56 13.56 0.64
CA GLN A 76 -0.93 13.64 -0.69
C GLN A 76 -1.87 14.24 -1.74
N ILE A 77 -3.15 13.86 -1.75
CA ILE A 77 -4.13 14.44 -2.68
C ILE A 77 -4.25 15.95 -2.48
N ASN A 78 -4.32 16.42 -1.23
CA ASN A 78 -4.38 17.85 -0.94
C ASN A 78 -3.12 18.59 -1.38
N ILE A 79 -1.94 18.02 -1.15
CA ILE A 79 -0.67 18.59 -1.61
C ILE A 79 -0.60 18.63 -3.14
N CYS A 80 -1.04 17.58 -3.85
CA CYS A 80 -1.09 17.57 -5.30
C CYS A 80 -2.05 18.64 -5.84
N ARG A 81 -3.20 18.86 -5.18
CA ARG A 81 -4.11 19.95 -5.54
C ARG A 81 -3.46 21.31 -5.33
N ILE A 82 -2.87 21.56 -4.16
CA ILE A 82 -2.15 22.81 -3.86
C ILE A 82 -1.03 23.03 -4.89
N ALA A 83 -0.27 21.99 -5.21
CA ALA A 83 0.78 22.05 -6.23
C ALA A 83 0.22 22.43 -7.60
N SER A 84 -0.89 21.81 -8.02
CA SER A 84 -1.56 22.13 -9.27
C SER A 84 -2.10 23.57 -9.29
N ASP A 85 -2.71 24.04 -8.21
CA ASP A 85 -3.29 25.39 -8.11
C ASP A 85 -2.20 26.47 -8.15
N LEU A 86 -1.00 26.16 -7.67
CA LEU A 86 0.17 27.03 -7.70
C LEU A 86 0.96 26.94 -9.02
N GLY A 87 0.53 26.10 -9.96
CA GLY A 87 1.23 25.88 -11.22
C GLY A 87 2.57 25.17 -11.06
N ILE A 88 2.72 24.30 -10.06
CA ILE A 88 3.92 23.52 -9.83
C ILE A 88 4.03 22.43 -10.88
N MET A 89 4.99 22.58 -11.78
CA MET A 89 5.23 21.67 -12.91
C MET A 89 6.61 21.01 -12.89
N GLY A 90 7.51 21.46 -12.01
CA GLY A 90 8.87 20.94 -11.93
C GLY A 90 8.99 19.67 -11.09
N ASN A 91 10.06 18.89 -11.36
CA ASN A 91 10.37 17.70 -10.59
C ASN A 91 10.69 18.04 -9.13
N ALA A 92 10.21 17.22 -8.19
CA ALA A 92 10.52 17.38 -6.78
C ALA A 92 11.98 17.02 -6.46
N TRP A 93 12.56 17.74 -5.49
CA TRP A 93 13.93 17.54 -5.01
C TRP A 93 13.93 17.32 -3.50
N PHE A 94 14.75 16.40 -3.02
CA PHE A 94 15.03 16.26 -1.59
C PHE A 94 16.29 17.04 -1.26
N LEU A 95 16.14 18.06 -0.42
CA LEU A 95 17.21 18.99 -0.06
C LEU A 95 17.41 18.97 1.45
N PRO A 96 18.65 18.89 1.95
CA PRO A 96 18.93 19.21 3.33
C PRO A 96 18.73 20.70 3.54
N ILE A 97 17.83 21.07 4.44
CA ILE A 97 17.53 22.47 4.76
C ILE A 97 17.69 22.67 6.26
N ASP A 98 18.47 23.68 6.63
CA ASP A 98 18.63 24.09 8.02
C ASP A 98 17.37 24.84 8.46
N ARG A 99 16.64 24.26 9.42
CA ARG A 99 15.49 24.90 10.07
C ARG A 99 15.60 24.71 11.57
N ASN A 100 15.40 25.79 12.32
CA ASN A 100 15.42 25.78 13.78
C ASN A 100 16.69 25.10 14.37
N ALA A 101 17.86 25.41 13.81
CA ALA A 101 19.15 24.85 14.21
C ALA A 101 19.34 23.34 13.97
N GLU A 102 18.46 22.70 13.20
CA GLU A 102 18.62 21.31 12.75
C GLU A 102 18.54 21.21 11.23
N THR A 103 19.51 20.52 10.62
CA THR A 103 19.45 20.15 9.20
C THR A 103 18.45 19.01 9.04
N ARG A 104 17.37 19.24 8.27
CA ARG A 104 16.38 18.20 7.97
C ARG A 104 16.19 18.04 6.47
N ILE A 105 15.98 16.81 6.02
CA ILE A 105 15.64 16.54 4.62
C ILE A 105 14.21 17.02 4.36
N MET A 106 14.07 17.97 3.44
CA MET A 106 12.80 18.55 3.03
C MET A 106 12.58 18.28 1.54
N GLN A 107 11.32 18.19 1.12
CA GLN A 107 10.94 18.05 -0.27
C GLN A 107 10.60 19.42 -0.85
N PHE A 108 11.39 19.88 -1.81
CA PHE A 108 11.14 21.08 -2.59
C PHE A 108 10.45 20.71 -3.92
N MET A 109 9.38 21.42 -4.26
CA MET A 109 8.66 21.27 -5.51
C MET A 109 8.65 22.61 -6.26
N PRO A 110 9.50 22.77 -7.29
CA PRO A 110 9.64 24.02 -8.03
C PRO A 110 8.48 24.23 -9.01
N VAL A 111 8.13 25.49 -9.25
CA VAL A 111 7.13 25.88 -10.26
C VAL A 111 7.56 25.43 -11.66
N THR A 112 8.84 25.60 -12.00
CA THR A 112 9.39 25.26 -13.31
C THR A 112 10.54 24.25 -13.24
N SER A 113 11.73 24.69 -12.83
CA SER A 113 12.90 23.84 -12.68
C SER A 113 13.78 24.39 -11.55
N TYR A 114 14.51 23.49 -10.88
CA TYR A 114 15.49 23.86 -9.86
C TYR A 114 16.89 23.62 -10.43
N LEU A 115 17.72 24.67 -10.43
CA LEU A 115 19.10 24.61 -10.93
C LEU A 115 20.14 24.72 -9.80
N GLY A 116 19.70 24.61 -8.54
CA GLY A 116 20.52 24.91 -7.38
C GLY A 116 20.47 26.39 -7.00
N GLY A 117 20.64 26.68 -5.72
CA GLY A 117 20.63 28.03 -5.18
C GLY A 117 19.90 28.14 -3.84
N SER A 118 20.00 29.30 -3.20
CA SER A 118 19.30 29.57 -1.96
C SER A 118 17.79 29.64 -2.18
N LEU A 119 17.05 29.07 -1.23
CA LEU A 119 15.60 29.11 -1.12
C LEU A 119 15.28 29.82 0.19
N GLU A 120 14.55 30.92 0.12
CA GLU A 120 14.13 31.69 1.29
C GLU A 120 12.64 31.49 1.54
N GLY A 121 12.25 31.29 2.80
CA GLY A 121 10.86 31.08 3.21
C GLY A 121 10.61 29.73 3.88
N ASN A 122 9.41 29.59 4.46
CA ASN A 122 9.03 28.43 5.26
C ASN A 122 8.22 27.38 4.49
N THR A 123 7.17 27.77 3.80
CA THR A 123 6.35 26.79 3.04
C THR A 123 6.35 27.15 1.57
N PHE A 124 6.10 28.42 1.28
CA PHE A 124 6.35 29.01 -0.02
C PHE A 124 7.75 29.57 0.01
N VAL A 125 8.54 29.19 -0.99
CA VAL A 125 9.91 29.66 -1.11
C VAL A 125 10.13 30.37 -2.41
N SER A 126 10.98 31.39 -2.33
CA SER A 126 11.48 32.14 -3.46
C SER A 126 12.96 32.38 -3.26
N GLY A 127 13.73 32.44 -4.34
CA GLY A 127 15.15 32.68 -4.25
C GLY A 127 15.86 32.45 -5.57
N LYS A 128 17.20 32.47 -5.54
CA LYS A 128 18.03 32.23 -6.73
C LYS A 128 17.84 30.82 -7.30
N GLY A 129 17.46 29.86 -6.44
CA GLY A 129 17.14 28.50 -6.87
C GLY A 129 15.80 28.37 -7.60
N GLY A 130 14.92 29.36 -7.50
CA GLY A 130 13.58 29.35 -8.11
C GLY A 130 12.46 29.51 -7.07
N ASN A 131 11.24 29.47 -7.57
CA ASN A 131 10.02 29.57 -6.78
C ASN A 131 9.36 28.20 -6.64
N GLY A 132 8.73 27.94 -5.51
CA GLY A 132 8.00 26.70 -5.30
C GLY A 132 7.56 26.51 -3.86
N ILE A 133 7.28 25.26 -3.49
CA ILE A 133 6.91 24.92 -2.12
C ILE A 133 7.87 23.92 -1.50
N ILE A 134 8.12 24.08 -0.21
CA ILE A 134 8.93 23.18 0.60
C ILE A 134 8.06 22.57 1.69
N ILE A 135 8.02 21.25 1.72
CA ILE A 135 7.24 20.47 2.69
C ILE A 135 8.07 19.30 3.24
N PRO A 136 7.74 18.78 4.43
CA PRO A 136 8.31 17.51 4.89
C PRO A 136 7.97 16.37 3.92
N PRO A 137 8.87 15.42 3.68
CA PRO A 137 8.58 14.27 2.83
C PRO A 137 7.40 13.44 3.36
N ALA A 138 6.48 13.05 2.48
CA ALA A 138 5.28 12.29 2.86
C ALA A 138 5.59 10.90 3.44
N GLY A 139 6.76 10.33 3.13
CA GLY A 139 7.22 9.03 3.63
C GLY A 139 7.87 9.06 5.02
N THR A 140 7.99 10.21 5.66
CA THR A 140 8.68 10.38 6.96
C THR A 140 8.12 9.48 8.07
N ALA A 141 6.79 9.35 8.15
CA ALA A 141 6.13 8.50 9.14
C ALA A 141 6.43 7.01 8.92
N LEU A 142 6.41 6.55 7.66
CA LEU A 142 6.76 5.19 7.30
C LEU A 142 8.24 4.91 7.58
N MET A 143 9.14 5.84 7.24
CA MET A 143 10.56 5.73 7.50
C MET A 143 10.84 5.61 9.01
N SER A 144 10.29 6.52 9.81
CA SER A 144 10.42 6.51 11.27
C SER A 144 9.89 5.21 11.89
N TYR A 145 8.85 4.64 11.30
CA TYR A 145 8.30 3.36 11.73
C TYR A 145 9.25 2.20 11.40
N LEU A 146 9.78 2.17 10.18
CA LEU A 146 10.71 1.13 9.72
C LEU A 146 12.02 1.13 10.52
N GLU A 147 12.59 2.30 10.80
CA GLU A 147 13.77 2.46 11.66
C GLU A 147 13.52 1.90 13.06
N LYS A 148 12.40 2.29 13.70
CA LYS A 148 12.12 1.93 15.09
C LYS A 148 11.67 0.49 15.30
N LYS A 149 10.88 -0.05 14.38
CA LYS A 149 10.21 -1.36 14.57
C LYS A 149 10.72 -2.47 13.67
N SER A 150 11.25 -2.14 12.50
CA SER A 150 11.70 -3.13 11.51
C SER A 150 13.23 -3.18 11.40
N ALA A 151 13.94 -2.47 12.28
CA ALA A 151 15.40 -2.36 12.29
C ALA A 151 15.95 -2.00 10.91
N LEU A 152 15.27 -1.08 10.20
CA LEU A 152 15.78 -0.54 8.95
C LEU A 152 17.08 0.21 9.26
N ILE A 153 18.20 -0.34 8.81
CA ILE A 153 19.51 0.29 8.87
C ILE A 153 19.72 1.00 7.54
N ILE A 154 19.82 2.32 7.58
CA ILE A 154 20.24 3.13 6.45
C ILE A 154 21.75 3.34 6.64
N PRO A 155 22.60 2.68 5.84
CA PRO A 155 24.04 2.85 5.95
C PRO A 155 24.41 4.27 5.52
N ASP A 156 25.06 5.01 6.41
CA ASP A 156 25.51 6.38 6.15
C ASP A 156 26.91 6.39 5.50
N THR A 157 27.68 5.31 5.68
CA THR A 157 29.03 5.18 5.11
C THR A 157 29.19 3.94 4.25
N MET A 158 30.17 3.97 3.35
CA MET A 158 30.50 2.84 2.47
C MET A 158 30.91 1.60 3.26
N ASP A 159 31.53 1.80 4.42
CA ASP A 159 31.90 0.71 5.32
C ASP A 159 30.68 0.06 5.98
N ASP A 160 29.61 0.82 6.24
CA ASP A 160 28.34 0.26 6.73
C ASP A 160 27.65 -0.61 5.67
N ILE A 161 27.77 -0.24 4.38
CA ILE A 161 27.23 -1.03 3.26
C ILE A 161 27.95 -2.38 3.16
N LEU A 162 29.25 -2.41 3.41
CA LEU A 162 30.07 -3.62 3.30
C LEU A 162 29.86 -4.60 4.48
N ASN A 163 29.26 -4.14 5.58
CA ASN A 163 29.03 -4.92 6.80
C ASN A 163 27.54 -5.25 7.05
N LEU A 164 26.67 -4.99 6.06
CA LEU A 164 25.23 -5.26 6.06
C LEU A 164 24.93 -6.70 5.57
#